data_AF-A0A8H2ZUN5-F1
#
_entry.id   AF-A0A8H2ZUN5-F1
#
_cell.length_a   1.000
_cell.length_b   1.000
_cell.length_c   1.000
_cell.angle_alpha   90.00
_cell.angle_beta   90.00
_cell.angle_gamma   90.00
#
_symmetry.space_group_name_H-M   'P 1'
#
loop_
_entity.id
_entity.type
_entity.pdbx_description
1 polymer ?
#
loop_
_entity_poly.entity_id
_entity_poly.type
_entity_poly.pdbx_seq_one_letter_code
_entity_poly.pdbx_strand_id
1 'polypeptide(L)'
;MTLLLNLPLELFQEVLLQAVLVRSPIRALRLRLVCKKFSQQVQFVLFQRQLLDDCFFRYMMRLEWNHCEPATFWHSYFSQRTLNTENPPHVNFHVIGGRHYHVINHTRMIAERICEETDIDLKTAIEALCWLAMYQAYHFSDDTRQSGLTSDNLEADLFSAAAYLNLVPMTRRLLQADDCLEEGVETFFPSPIILPRWQEIQIYLNFSEIIFINTSLNRKEPTILQPENLESKNGRQN
;
A
#
# COMPACT_ATOMS: atom_id res chain seq x y z
N MET A 1 29.70 9.60 -29.21
CA MET A 1 28.41 9.47 -28.48
C MET A 1 27.31 10.43 -28.96
N THR A 2 27.55 11.32 -29.93
CA THR A 2 26.54 12.27 -30.45
C THR A 2 25.52 11.63 -31.39
N LEU A 3 25.88 10.58 -32.12
CA LEU A 3 25.00 9.92 -33.10
C LEU A 3 23.72 9.33 -32.48
N LEU A 4 23.79 8.76 -31.28
CA LEU A 4 22.64 8.11 -30.65
C LEU A 4 21.61 9.12 -30.13
N LEU A 5 22.06 10.27 -29.63
CA LEU A 5 21.16 11.31 -29.10
C LEU A 5 20.41 12.07 -30.21
N ASN A 6 20.93 12.01 -31.43
CA ASN A 6 20.37 12.66 -32.62
C ASN A 6 19.36 11.77 -33.37
N LEU A 7 19.12 10.54 -32.90
CA LEU A 7 18.10 9.68 -33.49
C LEU A 7 16.69 10.27 -33.28
N PRO A 8 15.77 10.05 -34.24
CA PRO A 8 14.33 10.18 -34.00
C PRO A 8 13.92 9.47 -32.71
N LEU A 9 12.94 10.05 -32.02
CA LEU A 9 12.55 9.61 -30.68
C LEU A 9 12.17 8.13 -30.66
N GLU A 10 11.46 7.68 -31.67
CA GLU A 10 10.95 6.31 -31.83
C GLU A 10 12.11 5.32 -31.97
N LEU A 11 13.09 5.64 -32.81
CA LEU A 11 14.28 4.81 -32.99
C LEU A 11 15.13 4.78 -31.73
N PHE A 12 15.24 5.90 -31.02
CA PHE A 12 15.94 5.97 -29.76
C PHE A 12 15.27 5.08 -28.69
N GLN A 13 13.95 5.14 -28.57
CA GLN A 13 13.17 4.29 -27.66
C GLN A 13 13.29 2.82 -28.01
N GLU A 14 13.27 2.45 -29.29
CA GLU A 14 13.43 1.06 -29.72
C GLU A 14 14.83 0.53 -29.38
N VAL A 15 15.89 1.32 -29.62
CA VAL A 15 17.26 0.95 -29.23
C VAL A 15 17.36 0.77 -27.71
N LEU A 16 16.73 1.64 -26.92
CA LEU A 16 16.67 1.50 -25.47
C LEU A 16 15.93 0.24 -25.04
N LEU A 17 14.81 -0.09 -25.68
CA LEU A 17 14.06 -1.32 -25.44
C LEU A 17 14.94 -2.55 -25.68
N GLN A 18 15.60 -2.63 -26.84
CA GLN A 18 16.51 -3.74 -27.14
C GLN A 18 17.67 -3.81 -26.14
N ALA A 19 18.23 -2.67 -25.73
CA ALA A 19 19.27 -2.63 -24.71
C ALA A 19 18.78 -3.18 -23.35
N VAL A 20 17.55 -2.84 -22.98
CA VAL A 20 16.89 -3.34 -21.77
C VAL A 20 16.70 -4.86 -21.84
N LEU A 21 16.14 -5.37 -22.94
CA LEU A 21 15.87 -6.79 -23.12
C LEU A 21 17.15 -7.64 -23.10
N VAL A 22 18.23 -7.15 -23.72
CA VAL A 22 19.52 -7.87 -23.76
C VAL A 22 20.25 -7.87 -22.41
N ARG A 23 20.15 -6.79 -21.62
CA ARG A 23 20.97 -6.59 -20.41
C ARG A 23 20.22 -6.76 -19.10
N SER A 24 18.90 -6.94 -19.12
CA SER A 24 17.93 -6.88 -18.02
C SER A 24 17.44 -5.47 -17.66
N PRO A 25 16.15 -5.34 -17.23
CA PRO A 25 15.55 -4.10 -16.75
C PRO A 25 16.36 -3.39 -15.65
N ILE A 26 16.87 -4.16 -14.69
CA ILE A 26 17.65 -3.62 -13.57
C ILE A 26 18.98 -3.01 -14.03
N ARG A 27 19.71 -3.68 -14.93
CA ARG A 27 20.96 -3.10 -15.44
C ARG A 27 20.70 -1.89 -16.32
N ALA A 28 19.57 -1.87 -17.03
CA ALA A 28 19.19 -0.74 -17.86
C ALA A 28 18.88 0.52 -17.05
N LEU A 29 18.49 0.41 -15.77
CA LEU A 29 18.36 1.59 -14.89
C LEU A 29 19.64 2.42 -14.81
N ARG A 30 20.84 1.80 -14.98
CA ARG A 30 22.10 2.54 -15.01
C ARG A 30 22.20 3.51 -16.19
N LEU A 31 21.47 3.26 -17.28
CA LEU A 31 21.41 4.19 -18.41
C LEU A 31 20.78 5.52 -18.00
N ARG A 32 19.94 5.56 -16.95
CA ARG A 32 19.37 6.81 -16.41
C ARG A 32 20.45 7.77 -15.90
N LEU A 33 21.64 7.27 -15.56
CA LEU A 33 22.77 8.08 -15.08
C LEU A 33 23.55 8.78 -16.20
N VAL A 34 23.28 8.44 -17.48
CA VAL A 34 24.05 8.99 -18.61
C VAL A 34 23.71 10.46 -18.84
N CYS A 35 22.44 10.79 -19.00
CA CYS A 35 21.94 12.17 -19.11
C CYS A 35 20.42 12.23 -18.92
N LYS A 36 19.86 13.45 -18.83
CA LYS A 36 18.42 13.68 -18.64
C LYS A 36 17.55 12.99 -19.69
N LYS A 37 17.93 13.05 -20.98
CA LYS A 37 17.20 12.38 -22.07
C LYS A 37 17.16 10.86 -21.86
N PHE A 38 18.29 10.24 -21.52
CA PHE A 38 18.32 8.81 -21.19
C PHE A 38 17.48 8.50 -19.96
N SER A 39 17.57 9.29 -18.89
CA SER A 39 16.77 9.09 -17.67
C SER A 39 15.27 9.03 -17.98
N GLN A 40 14.77 10.01 -18.73
CA GLN A 40 13.36 10.10 -19.11
C GLN A 40 12.93 8.96 -20.04
N GLN A 41 13.73 8.65 -21.07
CA GLN A 41 13.34 7.67 -22.08
C GLN A 41 13.47 6.23 -21.59
N VAL A 42 14.46 5.93 -20.74
CA VAL A 42 14.57 4.62 -20.09
C VAL A 42 13.37 4.41 -19.16
N GLN A 43 13.00 5.43 -18.37
CA GLN A 43 11.80 5.35 -17.54
C GLN A 43 10.55 5.10 -18.39
N PHE A 44 10.35 5.88 -19.47
CA PHE A 44 9.23 5.70 -20.39
C PHE A 44 9.14 4.27 -20.94
N VAL A 45 10.25 3.74 -21.47
CA VAL A 45 10.29 2.38 -22.04
C VAL A 45 9.99 1.32 -20.98
N LEU A 46 10.58 1.44 -19.79
CA LEU A 46 10.35 0.50 -18.69
C LEU A 46 8.88 0.50 -18.25
N PHE A 47 8.28 1.70 -18.16
CA PHE A 47 6.92 1.90 -17.67
C PHE A 47 5.89 1.43 -18.70
N GLN A 48 6.05 1.83 -19.97
CA GLN A 48 5.15 1.46 -21.07
C GLN A 48 5.13 -0.04 -21.33
N ARG A 49 6.29 -0.70 -21.24
CA ARG A 49 6.44 -2.13 -21.53
C ARG A 49 6.33 -3.02 -20.28
N GLN A 50 6.05 -2.43 -19.12
CA GLN A 50 5.86 -3.14 -17.84
C GLN A 50 7.05 -4.06 -17.50
N LEU A 51 8.26 -3.65 -17.90
CA LEU A 51 9.45 -4.50 -17.83
C LEU A 51 9.97 -4.68 -16.40
N LEU A 52 9.34 -4.03 -15.42
CA LEU A 52 9.73 -4.15 -14.03
C LEU A 52 8.81 -5.08 -13.23
N ASP A 53 7.72 -5.60 -13.80
CA ASP A 53 6.73 -6.42 -13.07
C ASP A 53 7.37 -7.61 -12.32
N ASP A 54 8.28 -8.34 -12.98
CA ASP A 54 8.97 -9.51 -12.39
C ASP A 54 9.87 -9.17 -11.19
N CYS A 55 10.39 -7.95 -11.14
CA CYS A 55 11.34 -7.52 -10.12
C CYS A 55 10.74 -6.53 -9.11
N PHE A 56 9.60 -5.93 -9.44
CA PHE A 56 8.94 -4.88 -8.69
C PHE A 56 8.81 -5.24 -7.21
N PHE A 57 8.17 -6.38 -6.92
CA PHE A 57 7.90 -6.82 -5.55
C PHE A 57 9.20 -7.08 -4.76
N ARG A 58 10.21 -7.68 -5.40
CA ARG A 58 11.51 -7.96 -4.79
C ARG A 58 12.24 -6.66 -4.39
N TYR A 59 12.10 -5.62 -5.20
CA TYR A 59 12.69 -4.31 -4.89
C TYR A 59 11.86 -3.56 -3.86
N MET A 60 10.53 -3.58 -3.96
CA MET A 60 9.63 -2.94 -3.01
C MET A 60 9.92 -3.36 -1.56
N MET A 61 10.13 -4.65 -1.28
CA MET A 61 10.47 -5.15 0.06
C MET A 61 11.85 -4.72 0.58
N ARG A 62 12.73 -4.15 -0.27
CA ARG A 62 14.12 -3.80 0.07
C ARG A 62 14.39 -2.29 0.06
N LEU A 63 13.41 -1.48 -0.33
CA LEU A 63 13.59 -0.03 -0.39
C LEU A 63 13.46 0.55 1.00
N GLU A 64 14.51 1.18 1.49
CA GLU A 64 14.39 2.06 2.66
C GLU A 64 13.29 3.09 2.38
N TRP A 65 12.30 3.15 3.28
CA TRP A 65 11.05 3.89 3.15
C TRP A 65 11.20 5.44 3.10
N ASN A 66 12.42 5.96 3.00
CA ASN A 66 12.72 7.38 3.21
C ASN A 66 12.50 8.25 1.95
N HIS A 67 11.31 8.25 1.32
CA HIS A 67 10.92 9.11 0.16
C HIS A 67 12.06 9.49 -0.81
N CYS A 68 12.99 8.55 -1.03
CA CYS A 68 14.25 8.80 -1.70
C CYS A 68 14.05 8.62 -3.20
N GLU A 69 15.00 9.09 -4.01
CA GLU A 69 14.89 8.97 -5.48
C GLU A 69 14.54 7.53 -5.95
N PRO A 70 15.12 6.45 -5.36
CA PRO A 70 14.66 5.08 -5.62
C PRO A 70 13.20 4.83 -5.27
N ALA A 71 12.74 5.23 -4.07
CA ALA A 71 11.38 5.03 -3.63
C ALA A 71 10.38 5.78 -4.53
N THR A 72 10.67 7.03 -4.90
CA THR A 72 9.85 7.82 -5.83
C THR A 72 9.78 7.19 -7.22
N PHE A 73 10.89 6.62 -7.71
CA PHE A 73 10.90 5.91 -9.00
C PHE A 73 9.97 4.69 -8.99
N TRP A 74 10.07 3.87 -7.95
CA TRP A 74 9.25 2.66 -7.82
C TRP A 74 7.78 2.99 -7.56
N HIS A 75 7.51 4.03 -6.77
CA HIS A 75 6.17 4.58 -6.57
C HIS A 75 5.56 5.04 -7.90
N SER A 76 6.30 5.83 -8.69
CA SER A 76 5.83 6.31 -10.01
C SER A 76 5.52 5.14 -10.95
N TYR A 77 6.37 4.10 -10.94
CA TYR A 77 6.11 2.89 -11.71
C TYR A 77 4.82 2.22 -11.27
N PHE A 78 4.68 2.01 -9.96
CA PHE A 78 3.55 1.32 -9.37
C PHE A 78 2.24 2.06 -9.65
N SER A 79 2.18 3.37 -9.42
CA SER A 79 0.99 4.18 -9.69
C SER A 79 0.61 4.16 -11.17
N GLN A 80 1.57 4.33 -12.09
CA GLN A 80 1.27 4.22 -13.52
C GLN A 80 0.82 2.81 -13.91
N ARG A 81 1.45 1.79 -13.34
CA ARG A 81 1.11 0.39 -13.61
C ARG A 81 -0.30 0.06 -13.14
N THR A 82 -0.72 0.58 -11.98
CA THR A 82 -2.08 0.46 -11.41
C THR A 82 -3.12 1.23 -12.22
N LEU A 83 -2.77 2.44 -12.69
CA LEU A 83 -3.63 3.26 -13.54
C LEU A 83 -3.93 2.60 -14.89
N ASN A 84 -2.93 1.96 -15.49
CA ASN A 84 -3.02 1.34 -16.82
C ASN A 84 -3.49 -0.13 -16.78
N THR A 85 -3.94 -0.63 -15.64
CA THR A 85 -4.55 -1.96 -15.54
C THR A 85 -5.97 -1.89 -16.12
N GLU A 86 -6.13 -2.23 -17.40
CA GLU A 86 -7.44 -2.16 -18.07
C GLU A 86 -8.27 -3.45 -17.97
N ASN A 87 -7.69 -4.59 -17.61
CA ASN A 87 -8.42 -5.82 -17.30
C ASN A 87 -7.49 -6.71 -16.45
N PRO A 88 -7.88 -7.15 -15.25
CA PRO A 88 -7.07 -8.09 -14.50
C PRO A 88 -7.04 -9.40 -15.31
N PRO A 89 -5.87 -9.89 -15.74
CA PRO A 89 -5.81 -11.29 -16.12
C PRO A 89 -6.29 -12.09 -14.91
N HIS A 90 -7.16 -13.08 -15.10
CA HIS A 90 -7.46 -14.07 -14.08
C HIS A 90 -6.18 -14.86 -13.79
N VAL A 91 -5.23 -14.25 -13.09
CA VAL A 91 -3.95 -14.87 -12.80
C VAL A 91 -4.18 -15.79 -11.62
N ASN A 92 -4.17 -17.09 -11.90
CA ASN A 92 -4.09 -18.12 -10.88
C ASN A 92 -2.97 -17.76 -9.89
N PHE A 93 -3.38 -17.56 -8.64
CA PHE A 93 -2.58 -17.15 -7.48
C PHE A 93 -1.32 -17.99 -7.24
N HIS A 94 -1.21 -19.18 -7.86
CA HIS A 94 -0.15 -20.15 -7.64
C HIS A 94 1.16 -19.94 -8.40
N VAL A 95 1.28 -18.94 -9.27
CA VAL A 95 2.55 -18.62 -9.92
C VAL A 95 3.26 -17.51 -9.15
N ILE A 96 4.59 -17.60 -8.99
CA ILE A 96 5.45 -16.59 -8.34
C ILE A 96 5.23 -15.16 -8.91
N GLY A 97 4.62 -15.04 -10.10
CA GLY A 97 4.16 -13.78 -10.70
C GLY A 97 2.76 -13.30 -10.28
N GLY A 98 1.87 -14.11 -9.71
CA GLY A 98 0.50 -13.72 -9.37
C GLY A 98 0.39 -12.66 -8.27
N ARG A 99 1.36 -12.62 -7.35
CA ARG A 99 1.30 -11.74 -6.17
C ARG A 99 1.41 -10.25 -6.51
N HIS A 100 2.25 -9.87 -7.47
CA HIS A 100 2.36 -8.46 -7.84
C HIS A 100 1.09 -7.97 -8.53
N TYR A 101 0.45 -8.82 -9.36
CA TYR A 101 -0.85 -8.50 -9.94
C TYR A 101 -1.93 -8.34 -8.86
N HIS A 102 -1.92 -9.16 -7.82
CA HIS A 102 -2.84 -9.01 -6.68
C HIS A 102 -2.70 -7.62 -6.04
N VAL A 103 -1.48 -7.22 -5.68
CA VAL A 103 -1.20 -5.90 -5.07
C VAL A 103 -1.69 -4.75 -5.95
N ILE A 104 -1.41 -4.82 -7.26
CA ILE A 104 -1.83 -3.80 -8.23
C ILE A 104 -3.37 -3.75 -8.34
N ASN A 105 -4.01 -4.90 -8.53
CA ASN A 105 -5.46 -4.99 -8.71
C ASN A 105 -6.21 -4.56 -7.44
N HIS A 106 -5.77 -5.03 -6.27
CA HIS A 106 -6.39 -4.70 -5.00
C HIS A 106 -6.29 -3.21 -4.68
N THR A 107 -5.11 -2.63 -4.90
CA THR A 107 -4.92 -1.17 -4.78
C THR A 107 -5.88 -0.40 -5.68
N ARG A 108 -6.07 -0.87 -6.93
CA ARG A 108 -7.02 -0.25 -7.85
C ARG A 108 -8.46 -0.37 -7.38
N MET A 109 -8.89 -1.56 -6.96
CA MET A 109 -10.25 -1.81 -6.47
C MET A 109 -10.61 -0.90 -5.29
N ILE A 110 -9.69 -0.77 -4.32
CA ILE A 110 -9.87 0.13 -3.18
C ILE A 110 -9.93 1.59 -3.64
N ALA A 111 -9.07 2.00 -4.57
CA ALA A 111 -9.09 3.35 -5.12
C ALA A 111 -10.42 3.67 -5.82
N GLU A 112 -10.91 2.76 -6.66
CA GLU A 112 -12.20 2.89 -7.36
C GLU A 112 -13.34 3.02 -6.35
N ARG A 113 -13.35 2.20 -5.29
CA ARG A 113 -14.36 2.28 -4.23
C ARG A 113 -14.34 3.59 -3.46
N ILE A 114 -13.15 4.13 -3.21
CA ILE A 114 -12.99 5.46 -2.59
C ILE A 114 -13.53 6.55 -3.52
N CYS A 115 -13.29 6.45 -4.83
CA CYS A 115 -13.79 7.42 -5.81
C CYS A 115 -15.32 7.34 -6.00
N GLU A 116 -15.93 6.17 -5.76
CA GLU A 116 -17.40 6.03 -5.80
C GLU A 116 -18.07 6.75 -4.63
N GLU A 117 -17.43 6.77 -3.46
CA GLU A 117 -18.00 7.30 -2.21
C GLU A 117 -17.51 8.72 -1.87
N THR A 118 -16.52 9.25 -2.61
CA THR A 118 -15.88 10.54 -2.34
C THR A 118 -15.57 11.31 -3.62
N ASP A 119 -15.27 12.60 -3.49
CA ASP A 119 -14.86 13.45 -4.62
C ASP A 119 -13.35 13.34 -4.98
N ILE A 120 -12.63 12.36 -4.43
CA ILE A 120 -11.21 12.15 -4.76
C ILE A 120 -11.11 11.54 -6.17
N ASP A 121 -10.23 12.09 -7.01
CA ASP A 121 -9.98 11.51 -8.32
C ASP A 121 -9.16 10.21 -8.25
N LEU A 122 -9.43 9.28 -9.17
CA LEU A 122 -8.82 7.95 -9.20
C LEU A 122 -7.28 8.00 -9.20
N LYS A 123 -6.70 8.98 -9.90
CA LYS A 123 -5.25 9.10 -9.98
C LYS A 123 -4.67 9.49 -8.63
N THR A 124 -5.23 10.50 -7.96
CA THR A 124 -4.80 10.92 -6.62
C THR A 124 -4.98 9.79 -5.61
N ALA A 125 -6.11 9.08 -5.65
CA ALA A 125 -6.35 7.92 -4.78
C ALA A 125 -5.27 6.83 -5.00
N ILE A 126 -5.02 6.44 -6.25
CA ILE A 126 -3.99 5.44 -6.58
C ILE A 126 -2.60 5.90 -6.13
N GLU A 127 -2.22 7.15 -6.39
CA GLU A 127 -0.92 7.66 -5.99
C GLU A 127 -0.72 7.58 -4.47
N ALA A 128 -1.74 7.93 -3.68
CA ALA A 128 -1.67 7.83 -2.23
C ALA A 128 -1.64 6.37 -1.73
N LEU A 129 -2.51 5.50 -2.27
CA LEU A 129 -2.56 4.09 -1.87
C LEU A 129 -1.33 3.29 -2.32
N CYS A 130 -0.69 3.68 -3.42
CA CYS A 130 0.57 3.07 -3.84
C CYS A 130 1.67 3.26 -2.80
N TRP A 131 1.73 4.42 -2.16
CA TRP A 131 2.62 4.62 -1.01
C TRP A 131 2.23 3.68 0.13
N LEU A 132 0.94 3.66 0.51
CA LEU A 132 0.46 2.81 1.59
C LEU A 132 0.81 1.32 1.39
N ALA A 133 0.66 0.79 0.18
CA ALA A 133 1.01 -0.60 -0.12
C ALA A 133 2.52 -0.84 -0.12
N MET A 134 3.32 0.11 -0.62
CA MET A 134 4.78 0.02 -0.56
C MET A 134 5.30 0.02 0.88
N TYR A 135 4.69 0.82 1.77
CA TYR A 135 5.00 0.81 3.20
C TYR A 135 4.74 -0.55 3.82
N GLN A 136 3.57 -1.13 3.53
CA GLN A 136 3.21 -2.46 4.03
C GLN A 136 4.26 -3.50 3.58
N ALA A 137 4.61 -3.51 2.29
CA ALA A 137 5.56 -4.47 1.76
C ALA A 137 6.97 -4.34 2.36
N TYR A 138 7.39 -3.13 2.75
CA TYR A 138 8.66 -2.92 3.43
C TYR A 138 8.64 -3.39 4.89
N HIS A 139 7.60 -3.02 5.65
CA HIS A 139 7.56 -3.28 7.09
C HIS A 139 7.14 -4.71 7.47
N PHE A 140 6.51 -5.45 6.55
CA PHE A 140 5.94 -6.76 6.83
C PHE A 140 6.53 -7.86 5.94
N SER A 141 7.83 -7.76 5.62
CA SER A 141 8.56 -8.72 4.78
C SER A 141 8.78 -10.11 5.40
N ASP A 142 8.32 -10.36 6.63
CA ASP A 142 8.40 -11.66 7.31
C ASP A 142 7.36 -12.65 6.75
N ASP A 143 7.75 -13.93 6.63
CA ASP A 143 6.92 -15.00 6.06
C ASP A 143 5.54 -15.17 6.74
N THR A 144 5.41 -14.77 8.02
CA THR A 144 4.16 -14.85 8.80
C THR A 144 3.15 -13.73 8.51
N ARG A 145 3.50 -12.74 7.68
CA ARG A 145 2.58 -11.64 7.30
C ARG A 145 2.49 -11.40 5.79
N GLN A 146 3.13 -12.25 5.00
CA GLN A 146 2.93 -12.29 3.54
C GLN A 146 1.48 -12.65 3.17
N SER A 147 0.70 -13.25 4.07
CA SER A 147 -0.73 -13.55 3.88
C SER A 147 -1.61 -12.30 3.87
N GLY A 148 -1.22 -11.20 4.54
CA GLY A 148 -1.97 -9.93 4.50
C GLY A 148 -1.95 -9.27 3.12
N LEU A 149 -0.85 -9.39 2.38
CA LEU A 149 -0.76 -8.94 0.98
C LEU A 149 -1.65 -9.76 0.02
N THR A 150 -2.28 -10.80 0.54
CA THR A 150 -3.23 -11.68 -0.12
C THR A 150 -4.57 -11.72 0.62
N SER A 151 -4.84 -10.74 1.48
CA SER A 151 -6.13 -10.60 2.13
C SER A 151 -7.18 -10.24 1.10
N ASP A 152 -8.27 -11.01 1.09
CA ASP A 152 -9.46 -10.74 0.30
C ASP A 152 -10.48 -9.88 1.09
N ASN A 153 -10.13 -9.42 2.31
CA ASN A 153 -11.03 -8.59 3.13
C ASN A 153 -11.01 -7.12 2.67
N LEU A 154 -11.72 -6.89 1.56
CA LEU A 154 -11.85 -5.59 0.92
C LEU A 154 -12.35 -4.50 1.89
N GLU A 155 -13.28 -4.80 2.79
CA GLU A 155 -13.85 -3.81 3.72
C GLU A 155 -12.85 -3.38 4.80
N ALA A 156 -12.08 -4.31 5.35
CA ALA A 156 -11.03 -3.98 6.32
C ALA A 156 -9.89 -3.17 5.67
N ASP A 157 -9.56 -3.47 4.41
CA ASP A 157 -8.59 -2.70 3.63
C ASP A 157 -9.12 -1.33 3.24
N LEU A 158 -10.40 -1.24 2.89
CA LEU A 158 -11.07 0.02 2.60
C LEU A 158 -11.12 0.91 3.84
N PHE A 159 -11.37 0.34 5.02
CA PHE A 159 -11.31 1.06 6.29
C PHE A 159 -9.91 1.61 6.55
N SER A 160 -8.88 0.79 6.31
CA SER A 160 -7.48 1.17 6.47
C SER A 160 -7.06 2.29 5.53
N ALA A 161 -7.44 2.16 4.26
CA ALA A 161 -7.22 3.16 3.22
C ALA A 161 -7.97 4.48 3.52
N ALA A 162 -9.25 4.41 3.90
CA ALA A 162 -10.05 5.57 4.26
C ALA A 162 -9.45 6.33 5.45
N ALA A 163 -8.99 5.60 6.47
CA ALA A 163 -8.31 6.20 7.62
C ALA A 163 -6.99 6.87 7.21
N TYR A 164 -6.19 6.24 6.34
CA TYR A 164 -4.95 6.80 5.83
C TYR A 164 -5.17 8.10 5.04
N LEU A 165 -6.22 8.14 4.22
CA LEU A 165 -6.61 9.33 3.44
C LEU A 165 -7.41 10.36 4.25
N ASN A 166 -7.63 10.13 5.54
CA ASN A 166 -8.45 10.97 6.43
C ASN A 166 -9.88 11.22 5.89
N LEU A 167 -10.48 10.18 5.31
CA LEU A 167 -11.87 10.19 4.83
C LEU A 167 -12.83 9.95 5.99
N VAL A 168 -12.88 10.89 6.93
CA VAL A 168 -13.60 10.76 8.23
C VAL A 168 -15.02 10.20 8.10
N PRO A 169 -15.89 10.67 7.18
CA PRO A 169 -17.24 10.12 7.05
C PRO A 169 -17.24 8.64 6.67
N MET A 170 -16.38 8.24 5.74
CA MET A 170 -16.23 6.87 5.26
C MET A 170 -15.64 5.97 6.35
N THR A 171 -14.56 6.42 7.01
CA THR A 171 -13.96 5.70 8.14
C THR A 171 -14.97 5.46 9.25
N ARG A 172 -15.80 6.45 9.60
CA ARG A 172 -16.84 6.31 10.63
C ARG A 172 -17.93 5.32 10.23
N ARG A 173 -18.38 5.37 8.97
CA ARG A 173 -19.37 4.42 8.42
C ARG A 173 -18.86 2.99 8.49
N LEU A 174 -17.63 2.76 8.03
CA LEU A 174 -16.99 1.45 8.02
C LEU A 174 -16.75 0.92 9.44
N LEU A 175 -16.37 1.79 10.37
CA LEU A 175 -16.21 1.43 11.78
C LEU A 175 -17.51 0.98 12.46
N GLN A 176 -18.65 1.52 12.04
CA GLN A 176 -19.97 1.17 12.57
C GLN A 176 -20.53 -0.13 11.97
N ALA A 177 -20.01 -0.56 10.83
CA ALA A 177 -20.26 -1.88 10.28
C ALA A 177 -19.30 -2.86 11.00
N ASP A 178 -19.82 -3.56 12.01
CA ASP A 178 -19.10 -4.44 12.97
C ASP A 178 -18.22 -5.54 12.32
N ASP A 179 -18.30 -5.69 10.99
CA ASP A 179 -17.60 -6.70 10.19
C ASP A 179 -16.12 -6.36 9.90
N CYS A 180 -15.64 -5.14 10.20
CA CYS A 180 -14.32 -4.66 9.75
C CYS A 180 -13.15 -4.93 10.70
N LEU A 181 -13.41 -5.35 11.95
CA LEU A 181 -12.42 -5.33 13.05
C LEU A 181 -12.25 -6.66 13.79
N GLU A 182 -12.53 -7.80 13.14
CA GLU A 182 -12.23 -9.09 13.76
C GLU A 182 -10.73 -9.20 14.12
N GLU A 183 -10.47 -9.47 15.40
CA GLU A 183 -9.13 -9.52 15.97
C GLU A 183 -8.37 -10.70 15.35
N GLY A 184 -7.34 -10.40 14.55
CA GLY A 184 -6.53 -11.41 13.85
C GLY A 184 -6.70 -11.45 12.33
N VAL A 185 -7.58 -10.63 11.74
CA VAL A 185 -7.66 -10.50 10.27
C VAL A 185 -6.43 -9.77 9.75
N GLU A 186 -5.64 -10.46 8.93
CA GLU A 186 -4.56 -9.83 8.19
C GLU A 186 -5.15 -8.96 7.09
N THR A 187 -4.71 -7.71 7.04
CA THR A 187 -5.14 -6.70 6.05
C THR A 187 -4.01 -6.44 5.07
N PHE A 188 -4.38 -6.13 3.83
CA PHE A 188 -3.49 -5.67 2.78
C PHE A 188 -2.84 -4.35 3.15
N PHE A 189 -3.58 -3.46 3.78
CA PHE A 189 -3.06 -2.20 4.29
C PHE A 189 -2.75 -2.26 5.79
N PRO A 190 -1.82 -1.42 6.29
CA PRO A 190 -1.54 -1.35 7.71
C PRO A 190 -2.80 -0.97 8.50
N SER A 191 -3.05 -1.69 9.60
CA SER A 191 -4.18 -1.39 10.49
C SER A 191 -4.14 0.09 10.95
N PRO A 192 -5.31 0.77 10.98
CA PRO A 192 -5.44 2.13 11.49
C PRO A 192 -4.89 2.37 12.89
N ILE A 193 -4.83 1.32 13.71
CA ILE A 193 -4.36 1.37 15.09
C ILE A 193 -2.83 1.51 15.16
N ILE A 194 -2.12 1.08 14.11
CA ILE A 194 -0.67 1.25 13.96
C ILE A 194 -0.35 2.62 13.31
N LEU A 195 -1.36 3.33 12.79
CA LEU A 195 -1.21 4.66 12.18
C LEU A 195 -0.69 5.80 13.09
N PRO A 196 -0.83 5.80 14.43
CA PRO A 196 -0.26 6.87 15.26
C PRO A 196 1.26 6.97 15.18
N ARG A 197 1.97 5.91 14.79
CA ARG A 197 3.42 5.94 14.49
C ARG A 197 3.77 6.69 13.20
N TRP A 198 2.78 7.09 12.40
CA TRP A 198 2.94 7.78 11.12
C TRP A 198 3.02 9.30 11.28
N GLN A 199 2.82 9.81 12.51
CA GLN A 199 2.93 11.23 12.84
C GLN A 199 4.35 11.80 12.61
N GLU A 200 5.38 10.96 12.54
CA GLU A 200 6.75 11.36 12.17
C GLU A 200 6.92 11.58 10.65
N ILE A 201 5.96 11.16 9.82
CA ILE A 201 5.97 11.31 8.36
C ILE A 201 4.88 12.32 8.00
N GLN A 202 5.25 13.60 7.95
CA GLN A 202 4.39 14.73 7.62
C GLN A 202 3.65 14.55 6.28
N ILE A 203 2.41 14.05 6.33
CA ILE A 203 1.37 14.36 5.35
C ILE A 203 0.23 15.03 6.11
N TYR A 204 -0.06 16.27 5.74
CA TYR A 204 -0.98 17.21 6.39
C TYR A 204 -2.40 16.67 6.57
N LEU A 205 -2.76 16.06 7.69
CA LEU A 205 -4.16 15.75 8.03
C LEU A 205 -4.42 15.89 9.55
N ASN A 206 -5.57 16.48 9.92
CA ASN A 206 -6.03 16.70 11.30
C ASN A 206 -6.52 15.38 11.93
N PHE A 207 -5.62 14.65 12.60
CA PHE A 207 -5.89 13.32 13.19
C PHE A 207 -6.60 13.33 14.57
N SER A 208 -6.98 14.49 15.12
CA SER A 208 -7.55 14.57 16.47
C SER A 208 -8.89 13.85 16.61
N GLU A 209 -9.71 13.77 15.55
CA GLU A 209 -11.00 13.07 15.62
C GLU A 209 -10.87 11.53 15.56
N ILE A 210 -9.92 10.99 14.79
CA ILE A 210 -9.74 9.54 14.64
C ILE A 210 -9.14 8.95 15.93
N ILE A 211 -8.20 9.65 16.58
CA ILE A 211 -7.65 9.25 17.88
C ILE A 211 -8.73 9.32 18.98
N PHE A 212 -9.62 10.31 18.93
CA PHE A 212 -10.75 10.41 19.85
C PHE A 212 -11.73 9.24 19.71
N ILE A 213 -12.10 8.87 18.49
CA ILE A 213 -12.95 7.70 18.22
C ILE A 213 -12.30 6.40 18.73
N ASN A 214 -10.99 6.23 18.52
CA ASN A 214 -10.25 5.05 18.99
C ASN A 214 -10.08 5.01 20.53
N THR A 215 -9.90 6.16 21.19
CA THR A 215 -9.80 6.22 22.66
C THR A 215 -11.15 6.01 23.35
N SER A 216 -12.25 6.35 22.70
CA SER A 216 -13.60 6.01 23.17
C SER A 216 -13.91 4.51 23.07
N LEU A 217 -13.40 3.80 22.06
CA LEU A 217 -13.58 2.36 21.89
C LEU A 217 -12.71 1.51 22.84
N ASN A 218 -11.50 1.98 23.18
CA ASN A 218 -10.65 1.32 24.20
C ASN A 218 -11.15 1.51 25.64
N ARG A 219 -12.17 2.34 25.87
CA ARG A 219 -12.96 2.29 27.11
C ARG A 219 -14.03 1.22 26.95
N LYS A 220 -13.63 -0.05 27.00
CA LYS A 220 -14.52 -1.07 27.56
C LYS A 220 -14.88 -0.56 28.96
N GLU A 221 -16.18 -0.33 29.18
CA GLU A 221 -16.72 0.02 30.49
C GLU A 221 -16.09 -0.91 31.54
N PRO A 222 -15.64 -0.41 32.70
CA PRO A 222 -15.25 -1.29 33.78
C PRO A 222 -16.49 -2.09 34.16
N THR A 223 -16.43 -3.41 33.98
CA THR A 223 -17.38 -4.35 34.55
C THR A 223 -17.55 -3.99 36.03
N ILE A 224 -18.69 -3.37 36.37
CA ILE A 224 -19.07 -3.09 37.75
C ILE A 224 -19.34 -4.45 38.37
N LEU A 225 -18.34 -5.00 39.05
CA LEU A 225 -18.53 -6.09 39.99
C LEU A 225 -19.46 -5.56 41.10
N GLN A 226 -20.70 -6.03 41.10
CA GLN A 226 -21.62 -5.81 42.21
C GLN A 226 -21.03 -6.44 43.50
N PRO A 227 -21.04 -5.73 44.64
CA PRO A 227 -20.57 -6.29 45.89
C PRO A 227 -21.75 -6.90 46.65
N GLU A 228 -21.89 -8.22 46.65
CA GLU A 228 -22.82 -8.89 47.56
C GLU A 228 -22.19 -10.12 48.24
N ASN A 229 -22.17 -10.03 49.57
CA ASN A 229 -22.24 -11.12 50.56
C ASN A 229 -20.95 -11.89 50.90
N LEU A 230 -20.07 -11.23 51.66
CA LEU A 230 -19.29 -11.87 52.72
C LEU A 230 -19.98 -11.59 54.07
N GLU A 231 -21.03 -12.35 54.35
CA GLU A 231 -21.53 -12.46 55.72
C GLU A 231 -20.63 -13.37 56.54
N SER A 232 -20.30 -12.86 57.72
CA SER A 232 -19.54 -13.47 58.79
C SER A 232 -20.09 -14.83 59.23
N LYS A 233 -19.18 -15.78 59.50
CA LYS A 233 -19.35 -16.66 60.67
C LYS A 233 -18.09 -16.69 61.52
N ASN A 234 -18.24 -16.04 62.67
CA ASN A 234 -17.43 -16.10 63.88
C ASN A 234 -17.28 -17.52 64.43
N GLY A 235 -16.10 -17.79 65.02
CA GLY A 235 -15.88 -18.63 66.20
C GLY A 235 -15.90 -20.15 65.98
N ARG A 236 -15.11 -20.99 66.66
CA ARG A 236 -14.36 -20.87 67.91
C ARG A 236 -13.37 -22.04 67.99
N GLN A 237 -12.34 -21.83 68.80
CA GLN A 237 -11.46 -22.83 69.43
C GLN A 237 -12.25 -24.02 70.03
N ASN A 238 -11.78 -25.24 69.82
CA ASN A 238 -10.97 -26.01 70.78
C ASN A 238 -10.30 -27.19 70.08
#